data_AF-A0A0E0A1N2-F1
#
_entry.id   AF-A0A0E0A1N2-F1
#
_cell.length_a   1.000
_cell.length_b   1.000
_cell.length_c   1.000
_cell.angle_alpha   90.00
_cell.angle_beta   90.00
_cell.angle_gamma   90.00
#
_symmetry.space_group_name_H-M   'P 1'
#
loop_
_entity.id
_entity.type
_entity.pdbx_description
1 polymer ?
#
loop_
_entity_poly.entity_id
_entity_poly.type
_entity_poly.pdbx_seq_one_letter_code
_entity_poly.pdbx_strand_id
1 'polypeptide(L)'
;MGFSETQEELVLRSWQSMKKDSESIALKFFLRIFEIAPAAKQMFSFLRDSGDDVPLESHPKLKAHAVTVFACESATQLRKTGDVKVREATLRRLGATHVVKTALLDTIKDAVPEVWSPEMKGAWEEAYDQLAAAIKEEMKKAA
;
A
#
# COMPACT_ATOMS: atom_id res chain seq x y z
N MET A 1 11.02 -6.48 19.00
CA MET A 1 11.84 -5.29 18.68
C MET A 1 10.91 -4.30 18.02
N GLY A 2 10.99 -3.02 18.37
CA GLY A 2 10.12 -1.97 17.78
C GLY A 2 10.74 -1.35 16.53
N PHE A 3 9.96 -0.54 15.82
CA PHE A 3 10.42 0.22 14.66
C PHE A 3 11.45 1.25 15.12
N SER A 4 12.67 1.18 14.60
CA SER A 4 13.78 2.03 15.05
C SER A 4 13.82 3.37 14.30
N GLU A 5 14.49 4.37 14.87
CA GLU A 5 14.72 5.67 14.20
C GLU A 5 15.42 5.51 12.85
N THR A 6 16.37 4.57 12.74
CA THR A 6 17.05 4.26 11.47
C THR A 6 16.11 3.66 10.44
N GLN A 7 15.19 2.77 10.86
CA GLN A 7 14.17 2.22 9.95
C GLN A 7 13.19 3.33 9.52
N GLU A 8 12.81 4.21 10.43
CA GLU A 8 11.96 5.38 10.12
C GLU A 8 12.63 6.28 9.08
N GLU A 9 13.91 6.61 9.26
CA GLU A 9 14.65 7.44 8.32
C GLU A 9 14.70 6.83 6.91
N LEU A 10 14.94 5.52 6.81
CA LEU A 10 14.96 4.79 5.54
C LEU A 10 13.61 4.83 4.83
N VAL A 11 12.51 4.61 5.58
CA VAL A 11 11.14 4.69 5.06
C VAL A 11 10.81 6.11 4.60
N LEU A 12 11.12 7.12 5.43
CA LEU A 12 10.84 8.52 5.10
C LEU A 12 11.63 9.00 3.90
N ARG A 13 12.92 8.68 3.81
CA ARG A 13 13.77 9.10 2.69
C ARG A 13 13.30 8.49 1.37
N SER A 14 13.05 7.18 1.35
CA SER A 14 12.53 6.51 0.15
C SER A 14 11.14 7.03 -0.23
N TRP A 15 10.28 7.29 0.75
CA TRP A 15 8.98 7.92 0.53
C TRP A 15 9.08 9.31 -0.13
N GLN A 16 10.01 10.16 0.31
CA GLN A 16 10.20 11.48 -0.31
C GLN A 16 10.62 11.37 -1.78
N SER A 17 11.46 10.39 -2.12
CA SER A 17 11.86 10.14 -3.51
C SER A 17 10.68 9.71 -4.38
N MET A 18 9.73 8.93 -3.85
CA MET A 18 8.54 8.47 -4.57
C MET A 18 7.45 9.54 -4.73
N LYS A 19 7.46 10.58 -3.91
CA LYS A 19 6.34 11.54 -3.80
C LYS A 19 5.95 12.21 -5.11
N LYS A 20 6.94 12.51 -5.97
CA LYS A 20 6.72 13.20 -7.26
C LYS A 20 5.93 12.36 -8.25
N ASP A 21 6.07 11.04 -8.18
CA ASP A 21 5.46 10.07 -9.10
C ASP A 21 4.38 9.21 -8.39
N SER A 22 3.88 9.70 -7.25
CA SER A 22 3.00 8.96 -6.34
C SER A 22 1.76 8.38 -7.03
N GLU A 23 1.16 9.07 -8.01
CA GLU A 23 0.00 8.54 -8.75
C GLU A 23 0.35 7.32 -9.62
N SER A 24 1.49 7.38 -10.30
CA SER A 24 2.00 6.30 -11.15
C SER A 24 2.42 5.10 -10.30
N ILE A 25 3.10 5.35 -9.19
CA ILE A 25 3.53 4.33 -8.22
C ILE A 25 2.31 3.66 -7.58
N ALA A 26 1.29 4.44 -7.21
CA ALA A 26 0.04 3.91 -6.68
C ALA A 26 -0.64 2.98 -7.69
N LEU A 27 -0.72 3.37 -8.96
CA LEU A 27 -1.30 2.50 -9.99
C LEU A 27 -0.48 1.20 -10.15
N LYS A 28 0.85 1.30 -10.22
CA LYS A 28 1.75 0.14 -10.31
C LYS A 28 1.54 -0.84 -9.15
N PHE A 29 1.36 -0.33 -7.93
CA PHE A 29 1.06 -1.16 -6.76
C PHE A 29 -0.21 -2.01 -6.95
N PHE A 30 -1.31 -1.43 -7.44
CA PHE A 30 -2.53 -2.20 -7.69
C PHE A 30 -2.37 -3.19 -8.85
N LEU A 31 -1.66 -2.82 -9.91
CA LEU A 31 -1.34 -3.75 -11.00
C LEU A 31 -0.55 -4.96 -10.47
N ARG A 32 0.45 -4.72 -9.61
CA ARG A 32 1.24 -5.76 -8.95
C ARG A 32 0.41 -6.68 -8.06
N ILE A 33 -0.55 -6.13 -7.31
CA ILE A 33 -1.53 -6.94 -6.56
C ILE A 33 -2.30 -7.86 -7.49
N PHE A 34 -2.74 -7.36 -8.65
CA PHE A 34 -3.50 -8.16 -9.61
C PHE A 34 -2.66 -9.19 -10.36
N GLU A 35 -1.37 -8.96 -10.53
CA GLU A 35 -0.42 -9.96 -11.05
C GLU A 35 -0.24 -11.10 -10.05
N ILE A 36 -0.01 -10.78 -8.76
CA ILE A 36 0.23 -11.78 -7.72
C ILE A 36 -1.07 -12.51 -7.33
N ALA A 37 -2.20 -11.80 -7.29
CA ALA A 37 -3.50 -12.32 -6.93
C ALA A 37 -4.60 -11.80 -7.89
N PRO A 38 -4.77 -12.44 -9.07
CA PRO A 38 -5.78 -12.03 -10.05
C PRO A 38 -7.21 -11.99 -9.49
N ALA A 39 -7.53 -12.87 -8.53
CA ALA A 39 -8.83 -12.90 -7.85
C ALA A 39 -9.16 -11.59 -7.10
N ALA A 40 -8.15 -10.80 -6.70
CA ALA A 40 -8.37 -9.51 -6.05
C ALA A 40 -9.11 -8.52 -6.96
N LYS A 41 -9.06 -8.66 -8.28
CA LYS A 41 -9.85 -7.84 -9.22
C LYS A 41 -11.35 -7.90 -8.91
N GLN A 42 -11.86 -9.06 -8.48
CA GLN A 42 -13.28 -9.26 -8.14
C GLN A 42 -13.72 -8.48 -6.89
N MET A 43 -12.77 -7.95 -6.12
CA MET A 43 -13.09 -7.11 -4.97
C MET A 43 -13.53 -5.70 -5.39
N PHE A 44 -13.19 -5.29 -6.60
CA PHE A 44 -13.53 -3.98 -7.17
C PHE A 44 -14.72 -4.13 -8.11
N SER A 45 -15.90 -3.70 -7.68
CA SER A 45 -17.12 -3.77 -8.50
C SER A 45 -16.93 -3.09 -9.86
N PHE A 46 -16.22 -1.96 -9.88
CA PHE A 46 -15.92 -1.25 -11.12
C PHE A 46 -14.99 -2.00 -12.07
N LEU A 47 -14.21 -2.99 -11.62
CA LEU A 47 -13.43 -3.84 -12.52
C LEU A 47 -14.27 -5.03 -13.00
N ARG A 48 -15.12 -5.57 -12.14
CA ARG A 48 -16.03 -6.66 -12.49
C ARG A 48 -17.02 -6.25 -13.58
N ASP A 49 -17.52 -5.02 -13.51
CA ASP A 49 -18.60 -4.54 -14.38
C ASP A 49 -18.09 -3.91 -15.70
N SER A 50 -16.77 -3.77 -15.89
CA SER A 50 -16.17 -3.08 -17.05
C SER A 50 -15.82 -4.00 -18.24
N GLY A 51 -15.94 -5.32 -18.07
CA GLY A 51 -15.45 -6.29 -19.06
C GLY A 51 -13.93 -6.29 -19.23
N ASP A 52 -13.38 -7.26 -19.94
CA ASP A 52 -11.92 -7.39 -20.19
C ASP A 52 -11.36 -6.35 -21.20
N ASP A 53 -12.18 -5.43 -21.71
CA ASP A 53 -11.84 -4.55 -22.84
C ASP A 53 -11.09 -3.26 -22.46
N VAL A 54 -11.03 -2.88 -21.18
CA VAL A 54 -10.29 -1.68 -20.73
C VAL A 54 -8.98 -2.08 -20.06
N PRO A 55 -7.81 -1.69 -20.60
CA PRO A 55 -6.53 -1.91 -19.95
C PRO A 55 -6.54 -1.32 -18.54
N LEU A 56 -6.12 -2.10 -17.54
CA LEU A 56 -6.09 -1.65 -16.14
C LEU A 56 -5.26 -0.38 -15.97
N GLU A 57 -4.19 -0.24 -16.74
CA GLU A 57 -3.29 0.92 -16.76
C GLU A 57 -3.96 2.22 -17.20
N SER A 58 -5.05 2.16 -17.97
CA SER A 58 -5.82 3.32 -18.41
C SER A 58 -7.14 3.48 -17.66
N HIS A 59 -7.48 2.56 -16.77
CA HIS A 59 -8.79 2.52 -16.11
C HIS A 59 -8.98 3.69 -15.12
N PRO A 60 -9.86 4.67 -15.40
CA PRO A 60 -9.93 5.93 -14.64
C PRO A 60 -10.35 5.73 -13.18
N LYS A 61 -11.28 4.81 -12.90
CA LYS A 61 -11.70 4.49 -11.52
C LYS A 61 -10.60 3.78 -10.73
N LEU A 62 -9.72 3.01 -11.41
CA LEU A 62 -8.62 2.33 -10.73
C LEU A 62 -7.55 3.35 -10.34
N LYS A 63 -7.20 4.26 -11.26
CA LYS A 63 -6.29 5.39 -10.97
C LYS A 63 -6.79 6.22 -9.78
N ALA A 64 -8.05 6.65 -9.80
CA ALA A 64 -8.63 7.43 -8.72
C ALA A 64 -8.59 6.68 -7.37
N HIS A 65 -8.89 5.38 -7.38
CA HIS A 65 -8.81 4.55 -6.17
C HIS A 65 -7.37 4.42 -5.67
N ALA A 66 -6.43 4.14 -6.56
CA ALA A 66 -5.02 3.98 -6.23
C ALA A 66 -4.44 5.26 -5.60
N VAL A 67 -4.68 6.42 -6.21
CA VAL A 67 -4.25 7.72 -5.66
C VAL A 67 -4.85 7.96 -4.28
N THR A 68 -6.14 7.65 -4.09
CA THR A 68 -6.81 7.83 -2.79
C THR A 68 -6.16 6.96 -1.71
N VAL A 69 -5.90 5.68 -2.00
CA VAL A 69 -5.28 4.75 -1.04
C VAL A 69 -3.84 5.17 -0.75
N PHE A 70 -3.04 5.44 -1.78
CA PHE A 70 -1.63 5.81 -1.62
C PHE A 70 -1.44 7.16 -0.93
N ALA A 71 -2.34 8.13 -1.16
CA ALA A 71 -2.36 9.43 -0.47
C ALA A 71 -2.85 9.32 0.99
N CYS A 72 -3.76 8.39 1.28
CA CYS A 72 -4.24 8.12 2.64
C CYS A 72 -3.19 7.37 3.47
N GLU A 73 -2.49 6.41 2.85
CA GLU A 73 -1.45 5.55 3.47
C GLU A 73 -0.05 6.18 3.46
N SER A 74 0.09 7.37 2.89
CA SER A 74 1.34 8.12 2.91
C SER A 74 1.83 8.33 4.35
N ALA A 75 3.10 8.03 4.60
CA ALA A 75 3.83 8.02 5.89
C ALA A 75 3.58 9.22 6.85
N THR A 76 2.94 10.29 6.38
CA THR A 76 2.52 11.45 7.18
C THR A 76 1.35 11.17 8.15
N GLN A 77 0.49 10.17 7.92
CA GLN A 77 -0.58 9.81 8.88
C GLN A 77 -0.09 8.91 10.02
N LEU A 78 0.88 8.03 9.77
CA LEU A 78 1.47 7.13 10.78
C LEU A 78 2.02 7.88 12.01
N ARG A 79 2.49 9.13 11.84
CA ARG A 79 3.05 9.95 12.92
C ARG A 79 2.04 10.89 13.59
N LYS A 80 1.04 11.41 12.88
CA LYS A 80 0.33 12.63 13.33
C LYS A 80 -0.92 12.41 14.17
N THR A 81 -1.64 11.31 14.00
CA THR A 81 -2.97 11.20 14.62
C THR A 81 -3.06 10.16 15.72
N GLY A 82 -2.21 9.13 15.75
CA GLY A 82 -2.41 7.99 16.67
C GLY A 82 -3.80 7.33 16.53
N ASP A 83 -4.56 7.74 15.52
CA ASP A 83 -5.95 7.45 15.25
C ASP A 83 -6.02 7.34 13.73
N VAL A 84 -5.90 6.10 13.27
CA VAL A 84 -6.08 5.78 11.87
C VAL A 84 -7.54 5.42 11.73
N LYS A 85 -8.38 6.40 11.35
CA LYS A 85 -9.78 6.15 10.98
C LYS A 85 -9.83 5.42 9.65
N VAL A 86 -9.44 4.15 9.64
CA VAL A 86 -9.53 3.32 8.45
C VAL A 86 -10.97 2.88 8.28
N ARG A 87 -11.50 3.05 7.06
CA ARG A 87 -12.83 2.54 6.72
C ARG A 87 -12.84 1.01 6.85
N GLU A 88 -13.65 0.55 7.80
CA GLU A 88 -13.80 -0.81 8.33
C GLU A 88 -13.96 -1.91 7.24
N ALA A 89 -14.63 -1.57 6.13
CA ALA A 89 -15.01 -2.55 5.10
C ALA A 89 -13.86 -2.95 4.15
N THR A 90 -12.86 -2.07 3.93
CA THR A 90 -11.74 -2.36 3.02
C THR A 90 -10.73 -3.32 3.67
N LEU A 91 -10.57 -3.21 5.00
CA LEU A 91 -9.55 -3.92 5.77
C LEU A 91 -9.87 -5.36 6.10
N ARG A 92 -11.13 -5.69 6.45
CA ARG A 92 -11.57 -7.10 6.69
C ARG A 92 -11.25 -8.01 5.51
N ARG A 93 -11.10 -7.41 4.32
CA ARG A 93 -10.85 -8.08 3.04
C ARG A 93 -9.37 -8.06 2.62
N LEU A 94 -8.50 -7.28 3.28
CA LEU A 94 -7.02 -7.34 3.15
C LEU A 94 -6.42 -8.57 3.88
N GLY A 95 -7.18 -9.67 3.97
CA GLY A 95 -6.72 -10.98 4.43
C GLY A 95 -5.60 -11.59 3.58
N ALA A 96 -5.11 -10.88 2.55
CA ALA A 96 -3.95 -11.22 1.75
C ALA A 96 -2.70 -10.44 2.21
N THR A 97 -2.40 -10.46 3.51
CA THR A 97 -1.32 -9.67 4.14
C THR A 97 0.03 -9.88 3.45
N HIS A 98 0.30 -11.11 3.00
CA HIS A 98 1.52 -11.42 2.23
C HIS A 98 1.51 -10.83 0.82
N VAL A 99 0.40 -10.95 0.07
CA VAL A 99 0.30 -10.42 -1.30
C VAL A 99 0.48 -8.91 -1.31
N VAL A 100 -0.18 -8.21 -0.39
CA VAL A 100 -0.15 -6.76 -0.29
C VAL A 100 1.25 -6.29 0.13
N LYS A 101 1.87 -6.95 1.12
CA LYS A 101 3.25 -6.66 1.53
C LYS A 101 4.24 -6.89 0.39
N THR A 102 4.15 -8.01 -0.32
CA THR A 102 5.02 -8.31 -1.47
C THR A 102 4.83 -7.28 -2.58
N ALA A 103 3.58 -6.98 -2.97
CA ALA A 103 3.30 -5.98 -3.99
C ALA A 103 3.85 -4.60 -3.62
N LEU A 104 3.75 -4.21 -2.35
CA LEU A 104 4.28 -2.95 -1.84
C LEU A 104 5.81 -2.89 -1.97
N LEU A 105 6.52 -3.91 -1.48
CA LEU A 105 7.99 -3.95 -1.52
C LEU A 105 8.52 -3.95 -2.95
N ASP A 106 7.92 -4.73 -3.84
CA ASP A 106 8.29 -4.76 -5.25
C ASP A 106 8.07 -3.39 -5.91
N THR A 107 6.95 -2.75 -5.62
CA THR A 107 6.65 -1.41 -6.15
C THR A 107 7.65 -0.37 -5.68
N ILE A 108 8.02 -0.40 -4.40
CA ILE A 108 9.02 0.53 -3.85
C ILE A 108 10.39 0.26 -4.47
N LYS A 109 10.80 -1.01 -4.58
CA LYS A 109 12.06 -1.39 -5.21
C LYS A 109 12.17 -0.85 -6.64
N ASP A 110 11.10 -0.96 -7.43
CA ASP A 110 11.07 -0.46 -8.80
C ASP A 110 11.00 1.08 -8.87
N ALA A 111 10.42 1.73 -7.86
CA ALA A 111 10.32 3.18 -7.80
C ALA A 111 11.62 3.86 -7.33
N VAL A 112 12.42 3.19 -6.49
CA VAL A 112 13.66 3.74 -5.93
C VAL A 112 14.85 2.77 -6.02
N PRO A 113 15.17 2.22 -7.21
CA PRO A 113 16.18 1.18 -7.36
C PRO A 113 17.58 1.63 -6.90
N GLU A 114 17.92 2.91 -7.09
CA GLU A 114 19.22 3.49 -6.74
C GLU A 114 19.52 3.52 -5.23
N VAL A 115 18.48 3.55 -4.39
CA VAL A 115 18.61 3.60 -2.94
C VAL A 115 18.08 2.35 -2.25
N TRP A 116 17.62 1.36 -3.04
CA TRP A 116 17.07 0.12 -2.51
C TRP A 116 18.17 -0.75 -1.90
N SER A 117 17.95 -1.19 -0.65
CA SER A 117 18.89 -2.05 0.07
C SER A 117 18.15 -3.10 0.92
N PRO A 118 18.84 -4.17 1.38
CA PRO A 118 18.25 -5.13 2.32
C PRO A 118 17.72 -4.45 3.60
N GLU A 119 18.41 -3.43 4.09
CA GLU A 119 18.01 -2.66 5.28
C GLU A 119 16.74 -1.85 5.01
N MET A 120 16.66 -1.19 3.86
CA MET A 120 15.45 -0.47 3.44
C MET A 120 14.26 -1.43 3.28
N LYS A 121 14.48 -2.59 2.68
CA LYS A 121 13.46 -3.64 2.60
C LYS A 121 12.96 -4.01 4.00
N GLY A 122 13.87 -4.34 4.92
CA GLY A 122 13.51 -4.67 6.30
C GLY A 122 12.77 -3.55 7.03
N ALA A 123 13.14 -2.29 6.78
CA ALA A 123 12.44 -1.12 7.32
C ALA A 123 11.00 -1.01 6.82
N TRP A 124 10.76 -1.20 5.51
CA TRP A 124 9.41 -1.22 4.93
C TRP A 124 8.60 -2.43 5.37
N GLU A 125 9.24 -3.59 5.55
CA GLU A 125 8.59 -4.80 6.07
C GLU A 125 8.06 -4.58 7.49
N GLU A 126 8.89 -4.01 8.37
CA GLU A 126 8.53 -3.70 9.76
C GLU A 126 7.43 -2.61 9.82
N ALA A 127 7.57 -1.54 9.03
CA ALA A 127 6.58 -0.47 8.95
C ALA A 127 5.20 -1.00 8.53
N TYR A 128 5.16 -1.89 7.52
CA TYR A 128 3.93 -2.53 7.08
C TYR A 128 3.33 -3.42 8.17
N ASP A 129 4.14 -4.26 8.82
CA ASP A 129 3.66 -5.19 9.85
C ASP A 129 3.06 -4.43 11.05
N GLN A 130 3.67 -3.32 11.47
CA GLN A 130 3.12 -2.48 12.53
C GLN A 130 1.83 -1.77 12.11
N LEU A 131 1.76 -1.25 10.88
CA LEU A 131 0.52 -0.66 10.36
C LEU A 131 -0.60 -1.72 10.35
N ALA A 132 -0.32 -2.92 9.84
CA ALA A 132 -1.27 -4.01 9.80
C ALA A 132 -1.72 -4.46 11.20
N ALA A 133 -0.80 -4.48 12.18
CA ALA A 133 -1.12 -4.79 13.56
C ALA A 133 -2.01 -3.72 14.21
N ALA A 134 -1.66 -2.43 14.06
CA ALA A 134 -2.45 -1.32 14.58
C ALA A 134 -3.88 -1.32 14.01
N ILE A 135 -4.00 -1.52 12.69
CA ILE A 135 -5.29 -1.67 12.02
C ILE A 135 -6.12 -2.81 12.63
N LYS A 136 -5.52 -3.99 12.82
CA LYS A 136 -6.22 -5.15 13.40
C LYS A 136 -6.70 -4.87 14.83
N GLU A 137 -5.91 -4.17 15.62
CA GLU A 137 -6.29 -3.79 16.99
C GLU A 137 -7.44 -2.78 17.00
N GLU A 138 -7.42 -1.76 16.15
CA GLU A 138 -8.53 -0.81 16.03
C GLU A 138 -9.82 -1.49 15.57
N MET A 139 -9.73 -2.45 14.63
CA MET A 139 -10.88 -3.25 14.20
C MET A 139 -11.49 -4.09 15.32
N LYS A 140 -10.69 -4.58 16.28
CA LYS A 140 -11.20 -5.32 17.45
C LYS A 140 -11.91 -4.39 18.43
N LYS A 141 -11.45 -3.15 18.58
CA LYS A 141 -12.08 -2.15 19.47
C LYS A 141 -13.39 -1.60 18.94
N ALA A 142 -13.55 -1.58 17.61
CA ALA A 142 -14.75 -1.10 16.93
C ALA A 142 -15.86 -2.17 16.79
N ALA A 143 -15.58 -3.43 17.15
CA ALA A 143 -16.50 -4.56 17.11
C ALA A 143 -17.22 -4.77 18.46
#